data_AF-A0A4P9W7K9-F1
#
_entry.id   AF-A0A4P9W7K9-F1
#
_cell.length_a   1.000
_cell.length_b   1.000
_cell.length_c   1.000
_cell.angle_alpha   90.00
_cell.angle_beta   90.00
_cell.angle_gamma   90.00
#
_symmetry.space_group_name_H-M   'P 1'
#
loop_
_entity.id
_entity.type
_entity.pdbx_description
1 polymer ?
#
loop_
_entity_poly.entity_id
_entity_poly.type
_entity_poly.pdbx_seq_one_letter_code
_entity_poly.pdbx_strand_id
1 'polypeptide(L)'
;MSVFNLESQMLQYGQCTNILIHCVFVPTILWTVMVWLTQTPEIATYAYSDYLPLNFALVGTLGYGVYYTILDPVAGALVFPVLISMCHYANVFAGLKDLG
;
A
#
# COMPACT_ATOMS: atom_id res chain seq x y z
N MET A 1 -7.69 -20.19 -14.64
CA MET A 1 -6.87 -19.07 -14.16
C MET A 1 -6.78 -19.20 -12.65
N SER A 2 -5.57 -19.25 -12.08
CA SER A 2 -5.41 -19.32 -10.61
C SER A 2 -5.48 -17.90 -10.05
N VAL A 3 -6.28 -17.68 -9.01
CA VAL A 3 -6.42 -16.36 -8.37
C VAL A 3 -5.11 -15.93 -7.69
N PHE A 4 -4.26 -16.88 -7.29
CA PHE A 4 -3.00 -16.66 -6.60
C PHE A 4 -1.78 -16.93 -7.49
N ASN A 5 -1.74 -16.35 -8.69
CA ASN A 5 -0.58 -16.47 -9.57
C ASN A 5 -0.31 -15.14 -10.26
N LEU A 6 0.86 -14.55 -9.97
CA LEU A 6 1.24 -13.23 -10.46
C LEU A 6 1.25 -13.16 -12.00
N GLU A 7 1.83 -14.14 -12.67
CA GLU A 7 1.91 -14.20 -14.13
C GLU A 7 0.53 -14.13 -14.78
N SER A 8 -0.43 -14.90 -14.26
CA SER A 8 -1.81 -14.90 -14.76
C SER A 8 -2.54 -13.57 -14.57
N GLN A 9 -2.22 -12.82 -13.51
CA GLN A 9 -2.76 -11.47 -13.28
C GLN A 9 -2.09 -10.43 -14.19
N MET A 10 -0.82 -10.63 -14.53
CA MET A 10 -0.05 -9.70 -15.38
C MET A 10 -0.37 -9.82 -16.87
N LEU A 11 -0.83 -10.98 -17.35
CA LEU A 11 -1.22 -11.19 -18.75
C LEU A 11 -2.29 -10.22 -19.25
N GLN A 12 -3.12 -9.68 -18.34
CA GLN A 12 -4.14 -8.68 -18.67
C GLN A 12 -3.56 -7.29 -19.03
N TYR A 13 -2.29 -7.04 -18.70
CA TYR A 13 -1.63 -5.74 -18.86
C TYR A 13 -0.64 -5.67 -20.03
N GLY A 14 -0.60 -6.65 -20.95
CA GLY A 14 0.43 -6.76 -21.99
C GLY A 14 0.56 -5.61 -23.02
N GLN A 15 -0.28 -4.58 -22.98
CA GLN A 15 -0.18 -3.40 -23.84
C GLN A 15 0.61 -2.28 -23.14
N CYS A 16 1.59 -1.66 -23.82
CA CYS A 16 2.49 -0.66 -23.21
C CYS A 16 1.75 0.50 -22.52
N THR A 17 0.66 0.99 -23.11
CA THR A 17 -0.19 2.04 -22.51
C THR A 17 -0.82 1.59 -21.20
N ASN A 18 -1.27 0.33 -21.14
CA ASN A 18 -1.91 -0.21 -19.95
C ASN A 18 -0.89 -0.38 -18.80
N ILE A 19 0.33 -0.83 -19.13
CA ILE A 19 1.45 -0.90 -18.16
C ILE A 19 1.73 0.48 -17.59
N LEU A 20 1.89 1.51 -18.44
CA LEU A 20 2.18 2.86 -17.98
C LEU A 20 1.10 3.40 -17.03
N ILE A 21 -0.17 3.18 -17.39
CA ILE A 21 -1.29 3.57 -16.54
C ILE A 21 -1.20 2.88 -15.17
N HIS A 22 -0.89 1.58 -15.14
CA HIS A 22 -0.77 0.81 -13.90
C HIS A 22 0.48 1.15 -13.09
N CYS A 23 1.57 1.60 -13.71
CA CYS A 23 2.76 2.04 -13.00
C CYS A 23 2.60 3.42 -12.35
N VAL A 24 1.69 4.27 -12.82
CA VAL A 24 1.51 5.64 -12.31
C VAL A 24 0.23 5.79 -11.50
N PHE A 25 -0.92 5.47 -12.10
CA PHE A 25 -2.21 5.79 -11.50
C PHE A 25 -2.60 4.81 -10.40
N VAL A 26 -2.27 3.53 -10.53
CA VAL A 26 -2.61 2.54 -9.48
C VAL A 26 -1.85 2.81 -8.18
N PRO A 27 -0.53 3.04 -8.16
CA PRO A 27 0.18 3.47 -6.95
C PRO A 27 -0.36 4.78 -6.39
N THR A 28 -0.73 5.73 -7.25
CA THR A 28 -1.30 7.02 -6.81
C THR A 28 -2.64 6.83 -6.11
N ILE A 29 -3.55 6.06 -6.70
CA ILE A 29 -4.87 5.76 -6.11
C ILE A 29 -4.69 5.02 -4.79
N LEU A 30 -3.82 4.00 -4.76
CA LEU A 30 -3.51 3.27 -3.54
C LEU A 30 -3.04 4.21 -2.43
N TRP A 31 -2.10 5.12 -2.74
CA TRP A 31 -1.62 6.08 -1.76
C TRP A 31 -2.72 7.03 -1.28
N THR A 32 -3.59 7.52 -2.17
CA THR A 32 -4.71 8.38 -1.74
C THR A 32 -5.70 7.66 -0.82
N VAL A 33 -5.93 6.36 -1.05
CA VAL A 33 -6.73 5.52 -0.13
C VAL A 33 -6.02 5.34 1.21
N MET A 34 -4.69 5.14 1.21
CA MET A 34 -3.92 5.10 2.46
C MET A 34 -4.07 6.39 3.26
N VAL A 35 -3.94 7.56 2.62
CA VAL A 35 -4.14 8.89 3.24
C VAL A 35 -5.55 9.03 3.81
N TRP A 36 -6.57 8.54 3.10
CA TRP A 36 -7.93 8.55 3.63
C TRP A 36 -8.09 7.63 4.85
N LEU A 37 -7.47 6.44 4.81
CA LEU A 37 -7.49 5.48 5.93
C LEU A 37 -6.69 5.95 7.15
N THR A 38 -5.77 6.91 7.04
CA THR A 38 -5.11 7.47 8.24
C THR A 38 -6.06 8.28 9.11
N GLN A 39 -7.22 8.70 8.58
CA GLN A 39 -8.26 9.42 9.32
C GLN A 39 -9.09 8.50 10.24
N THR A 40 -8.86 7.19 10.19
CA THR A 40 -9.49 6.26 11.13
C THR A 40 -8.80 6.30 12.49
N PRO A 41 -9.54 6.14 13.60
CA PRO A 41 -8.92 6.07 14.93
C PRO A 41 -7.92 4.92 15.03
N GLU A 42 -6.91 5.11 15.88
CA GLU A 42 -5.93 4.06 16.17
C GLU A 42 -6.61 2.84 16.80
N ILE A 43 -6.22 1.66 16.34
CA ILE A 43 -6.79 0.39 16.78
C ILE A 43 -6.22 0.00 18.14
N ALA A 44 -4.99 0.40 18.44
CA ALA A 44 -4.37 0.21 19.74
C ALA A 44 -3.52 1.43 20.10
N THR A 45 -3.50 1.77 21.39
CA THR A 45 -2.62 2.82 21.97
C THR A 45 -1.13 2.48 21.89
N TYR A 46 -0.78 1.24 21.51
CA TYR A 46 0.60 0.83 21.28
C TYR A 46 0.99 1.12 19.83
N ALA A 47 1.48 2.32 19.58
CA ALA A 47 2.16 2.67 18.33
C ALA A 47 3.67 2.45 18.52
N TYR A 48 4.30 1.66 17.63
CA TYR A 48 5.76 1.47 17.64
C TYR A 48 6.52 2.77 17.29
N SER A 49 5.85 3.69 16.60
CA SER A 49 6.35 5.01 16.23
C SER A 49 5.17 5.96 16.04
N ASP A 50 5.33 7.22 16.45
CA ASP A 50 4.35 8.30 16.23
C ASP A 50 4.01 8.48 14.74
N TYR A 51 4.92 8.06 13.85
CA TYR A 51 4.75 8.19 12.39
C TYR A 51 4.36 6.88 11.70
N LEU A 52 4.14 5.80 12.46
CA LEU A 52 3.59 4.55 11.97
C LEU A 52 2.59 3.97 13.00
N PRO A 53 1.52 4.74 13.32
CA PRO A 53 0.51 4.28 14.26
C PRO A 53 -0.22 3.05 13.72
N LEU A 54 -0.73 2.22 14.63
CA LEU A 54 -1.54 1.07 14.26
C LEU A 54 -2.97 1.51 13.91
N ASN A 55 -3.13 2.04 12.70
CA ASN A 55 -4.40 2.45 12.11
C ASN A 55 -4.80 1.55 10.93
N PHE A 56 -5.97 1.80 10.33
CA PHE A 56 -6.43 1.00 9.20
C PHE A 56 -5.55 1.15 7.95
N ALA A 57 -4.81 2.24 7.80
CA ALA A 57 -3.84 2.38 6.72
C ALA A 57 -2.70 1.37 6.87
N LEU A 58 -2.15 1.20 8.08
CA LEU A 58 -1.10 0.21 8.35
C LEU A 58 -1.63 -1.22 8.19
N VAL A 59 -2.81 -1.53 8.73
CA VAL A 59 -3.44 -2.86 8.59
C VAL A 59 -3.68 -3.20 7.12
N GLY A 60 -4.24 -2.27 6.35
CA GLY A 60 -4.45 -2.44 4.91
C GLY A 60 -3.14 -2.66 4.16
N THR A 61 -2.09 -1.89 4.49
CA THR A 61 -0.76 -2.01 3.89
C THR A 61 -0.13 -3.37 4.16
N LEU A 62 -0.20 -3.86 5.40
CA LEU A 62 0.30 -5.19 5.77
C LEU A 62 -0.48 -6.29 5.06
N GLY A 63 -1.81 -6.21 5.03
CA GLY A 63 -2.64 -7.17 4.30
C GLY A 63 -2.30 -7.22 2.80
N TYR A 64 -2.09 -6.05 2.20
CA TYR A 64 -1.73 -5.93 0.79
C TYR A 64 -0.31 -6.45 0.49
N GLY A 65 0.64 -6.18 1.38
CA GLY A 65 2.00 -6.71 1.26
C GLY A 65 2.06 -8.23 1.45
N VAL A 66 1.28 -8.79 2.38
CA VAL A 66 1.13 -10.25 2.54
C VAL A 66 0.53 -10.87 1.28
N TYR A 67 -0.51 -10.23 0.71
CA TYR A 67 -1.11 -10.68 -0.55
C TYR A 67 -0.08 -10.76 -1.69
N TYR A 68 0.73 -9.73 -1.90
CA TYR A 68 1.79 -9.78 -2.92
C TYR A 68 2.86 -10.83 -2.64
N THR A 69 3.21 -11.04 -1.37
CA THR A 69 4.18 -12.08 -0.98
C THR A 69 3.64 -13.49 -1.24
N ILE A 70 2.33 -13.71 -1.09
CA ILE A 70 1.67 -14.97 -1.46
C ILE A 70 1.65 -15.17 -2.99
N LEU A 71 1.47 -14.09 -3.76
CA LEU A 71 1.48 -14.17 -5.23
C LEU A 71 2.85 -14.51 -5.80
N ASP A 72 3.88 -13.81 -5.32
CA ASP A 72 5.28 -14.04 -5.67
C ASP A 72 6.17 -13.54 -4.52
N PRO A 73 6.94 -14.43 -3.87
CA PRO A 73 7.75 -14.04 -2.72
C PRO A 73 8.82 -12.99 -3.02
N VAL A 74 9.37 -12.98 -4.23
CA VAL A 74 10.45 -12.06 -4.63
C VAL A 74 9.88 -10.68 -4.93
N ALA A 75 8.82 -10.62 -5.72
CA ALA A 75 8.11 -9.38 -6.00
C ALA A 75 7.51 -8.78 -4.72
N GLY A 76 6.93 -9.63 -3.87
CA GLY A 76 6.47 -9.26 -2.54
C GLY A 76 7.58 -8.62 -1.71
N ALA A 77 8.74 -9.27 -1.58
CA ALA A 77 9.87 -8.74 -0.81
C ALA A 77 10.40 -7.38 -1.33
N LEU A 78 10.35 -7.14 -2.64
CA LEU A 78 10.75 -5.86 -3.24
C LEU A 78 9.73 -4.75 -3.01
N VAL A 79 8.43 -5.09 -3.11
CA VAL A 79 7.34 -4.10 -3.03
C VAL A 79 6.96 -3.79 -1.58
N PHE A 80 7.13 -4.74 -0.66
CA PHE A 80 6.79 -4.58 0.76
C PHE A 80 7.43 -3.33 1.42
N PRO A 81 8.76 -3.08 1.32
CA PRO A 81 9.34 -1.86 1.90
C PRO A 81 8.79 -0.59 1.26
N VAL A 82 8.51 -0.59 -0.04
CA VAL A 82 7.92 0.55 -0.75
C VAL A 82 6.52 0.84 -0.20
N LEU A 83 5.69 -0.18 -0.01
CA LEU A 83 4.35 -0.06 0.56
C LEU A 83 4.39 0.51 1.99
N ILE A 84 5.32 0.04 2.83
CA ILE A 84 5.50 0.56 4.19
C ILE A 84 5.96 2.03 4.15
N SER A 85 6.90 2.41 3.29
CA SER A 85 7.33 3.80 3.13
C SER A 85 6.18 4.71 2.65
N MET A 86 5.34 4.24 1.73
CA MET A 86 4.15 4.96 1.28
C MET A 86 3.14 5.16 2.42
N CYS A 87 2.90 4.14 3.23
CA CYS A 87 2.03 4.21 4.41
C CYS A 87 2.57 5.18 5.46
N HIS A 88 3.87 5.15 5.75
CA HIS A 88 4.52 6.12 6.63
C HIS A 88 4.32 7.55 6.11
N TYR A 89 4.61 7.79 4.83
CA TYR A 89 4.44 9.11 4.22
C TYR A 89 2.98 9.59 4.24
N ALA A 90 2.01 8.69 4.06
CA ALA A 90 0.59 9.02 4.17
C ALA A 90 0.20 9.51 5.58
N ASN A 91 0.76 8.91 6.63
CA ASN A 91 0.55 9.34 8.02
C ASN A 91 1.20 10.69 8.29
N VAL A 92 2.44 10.90 7.84
CA VAL A 92 3.14 12.20 7.95
C VAL A 92 2.36 13.30 7.22
N PHE A 93 1.92 13.04 5.99
CA PHE A 93 1.13 13.99 5.20
C PHE A 93 -0.19 14.35 5.88
N ALA A 94 -0.87 13.37 6.48
CA ALA A 94 -2.10 13.61 7.22
C ALA A 94 -1.85 14.41 8.51
N GLY A 95 -0.80 14.12 9.27
CA GLY A 95 -0.45 14.87 10.49
C GLY A 95 -0.01 16.32 10.23
N LEU A 96 0.55 16.62 9.05
CA LEU A 96 0.79 18.01 8.63
C LEU A 96 -0.49 18.85 8.54
N LYS A 97 -1.66 18.21 8.33
CA LYS A 97 -2.95 18.90 8.29
C LYS A 97 -3.36 19.46 9.66
N ASP A 98 -2.86 18.89 10.75
CA ASP A 98 -3.20 19.33 12.11
C ASP A 98 -2.33 20.51 12.60
N LEU A 99 -1.35 20.94 11.78
CA LEU A 99 -0.39 22.01 12.09
C LEU A 99 -0.64 23.33 11.34
N GLY A 100 -1.71 23.44 10.54
CA GLY A 100 -2.08 24.64 9.76
C GLY A 100 -3.51 25.09 10.04
#